data_AF-A0A7Z0LEV4-F1
#
_entry.id   AF-A0A7Z0LEV4-F1
#
_cell.length_a   1.000
_cell.length_b   1.000
_cell.length_c   1.000
_cell.angle_alpha   90.00
_cell.angle_beta   90.00
_cell.angle_gamma   90.00
#
_symmetry.space_group_name_H-M   'P 1'
#
loop_
_entity.id
_entity.type
_entity.pdbx_description
1 polymer ?
#
loop_
_entity_poly.entity_id
_entity_poly.type
_entity_poly.pdbx_seq_one_letter_code
_entity_poly.pdbx_strand_id
1 'polypeptide(L)' 'MAESLEIIKQQASTIQSLTEENSLLREQVAYLTQKLYGKSSEKNTVQPGQMSLFGEEETPSQED' A
#
# COMPACT_ATOMS: atom_id res chain seq x y z
N MET A 1 3.90 38.09 20.94
CA MET A 1 5.09 37.55 20.22
C MET A 1 5.54 36.22 20.81
N ALA A 2 5.77 36.10 22.13
CA ALA A 2 6.11 34.81 22.76
C ALA A 2 4.99 33.75 22.64
N GLU A 3 3.74 34.13 22.86
CA GLU A 3 2.57 33.24 22.70
C GLU A 3 2.40 32.73 21.27
N SER A 4 2.59 33.61 20.28
CA SER A 4 2.56 33.23 18.86
C SER A 4 3.66 32.22 18.50
N LEU A 5 4.86 32.35 19.09
CA LEU A 5 5.95 31.38 18.91
C LEU A 5 5.61 30.03 19.53
N GLU A 6 4.95 30.02 20.68
CA GLU A 6 4.53 28.78 21.34
C GLU A 6 3.44 28.05 20.53
N ILE A 7 2.47 28.80 20.02
CA ILE A 7 1.44 28.25 19.11
C ILE A 7 2.09 27.64 17.87
N ILE A 8 3.06 28.32 17.26
CA ILE A 8 3.77 27.80 16.08
C ILE A 8 4.49 26.48 16.40
N LYS A 9 5.14 26.37 17.57
CA LYS A 9 5.81 25.12 17.98
C LYS A 9 4.81 23.98 18.19
N GLN A 10 3.69 24.25 18.86
CA GLN A 10 2.64 23.26 19.07
C GLN A 10 2.02 22.79 17.74
N GLN A 11 1.78 23.72 16.82
CA GLN A 11 1.29 23.42 15.49
C GLN A 11 2.29 22.59 14.69
N ALA A 12 3.59 22.93 14.73
CA ALA A 12 4.63 22.15 14.06
C ALA A 12 4.71 20.71 14.59
N SER A 13 4.64 20.53 15.91
CA SER A 13 4.61 19.20 16.55
C SER A 13 3.38 18.37 16.14
N THR A 14 2.22 19.03 16.11
CA THR A 14 0.96 18.41 15.65
C THR A 14 1.06 17.98 14.19
N ILE A 15 1.56 18.87 13.32
CA ILE A 15 1.76 18.58 11.90
C ILE A 15 2.71 17.39 11.70
N GLN A 16 3.81 17.34 12.45
CA GLN A 16 4.75 16.23 12.37
C GLN A 16 4.06 14.91 12.75
N SER A 17 3.39 14.87 13.89
CA SER A 17 2.68 13.67 14.38
C SER A 17 1.64 13.17 13.37
N LEU A 18 0.83 14.08 12.82
CA LEU A 18 -0.17 13.75 11.81
C LEU A 18 0.44 13.29 10.49
N THR A 19 1.61 13.84 10.11
CA THR A 19 2.31 13.44 8.88
C THR A 19 2.85 12.02 9.01
N GLU A 20 3.45 11.68 10.16
CA GLU A 20 3.94 10.34 10.46
C GLU A 20 2.81 9.31 10.45
N GLU A 21 1.68 9.63 11.10
CA GLU A 21 0.49 8.77 11.11
C GLU A 21 -0.08 8.59 9.68
N ASN A 22 -0.16 9.65 8.89
CA ASN A 22 -0.63 9.56 7.51
C ASN A 22 0.27 8.66 6.65
N SER A 23 1.59 8.75 6.82
CA SER A 23 2.54 7.89 6.13
C SER A 23 2.32 6.42 6.49
N LEU A 24 2.20 6.12 7.78
CA LEU A 24 1.96 4.76 8.27
C LEU A 24 0.63 4.19 7.78
N LEU A 25 -0.44 5.00 7.75
CA LEU A 25 -1.74 4.58 7.22
C LEU A 25 -1.67 4.27 5.72
N ARG A 26 -0.92 5.07 4.94
CA ARG A 26 -0.70 4.80 3.50
C ARG A 26 0.02 3.49 3.28
N GLU A 27 1.04 3.19 4.08
CA GLU A 27 1.75 1.91 4.04
C GLU A 27 0.83 0.73 4.36
N GLN A 28 0.02 0.85 5.41
CA GLN A 28 -0.95 -0.20 5.77
C GLN A 28 -1.98 -0.43 4.68
N VAL A 29 -2.51 0.64 4.08
CA VAL A 29 -3.45 0.53 2.95
C VAL A 29 -2.76 -0.20 1.79
N ALA A 30 -1.54 0.19 1.42
CA ALA A 30 -0.80 -0.48 0.36
C ALA A 30 -0.59 -1.98 0.66
N TYR A 31 -0.18 -2.32 1.89
CA TYR A 31 0.01 -3.70 2.32
C TYR A 31 -1.29 -4.52 2.25
N LEU A 32 -2.39 -3.98 2.78
CA LEU A 32 -3.68 -4.67 2.79
C LEU A 32 -4.25 -4.81 1.37
N THR A 33 -4.09 -3.79 0.52
CA THR A 33 -4.46 -3.86 -0.90
C THR A 33 -3.66 -4.95 -1.62
N GLN A 34 -2.34 -5.01 -1.42
CA GLN A 34 -1.52 -6.10 -1.97
C GLN A 34 -1.89 -7.45 -1.39
N LYS A 35 -2.29 -7.55 -0.13
CA LYS A 35 -2.68 -8.81 0.49
C LYS A 35 -4.02 -9.34 -0.05
N LEU A 36 -4.97 -8.45 -0.35
CA LEU A 36 -6.29 -8.81 -0.86
C LEU A 36 -6.31 -9.05 -2.37
N TYR A 37 -5.50 -8.30 -3.11
CA TYR A 37 -5.56 -8.23 -4.58
C TYR A 37 -4.21 -8.42 -5.27
N GLY A 38 -3.13 -8.60 -4.53
CA GLY A 38 -1.82 -8.90 -5.10
C GLY A 38 -1.76 -10.34 -5.58
N LYS A 39 -1.00 -10.56 -6.65
CA LYS A 39 -0.74 -11.90 -7.19
C LYS A 39 -0.14 -12.78 -6.10
N SER A 40 -0.69 -13.98 -5.89
CA SER A 40 -0.12 -14.93 -4.94
C SER A 40 1.33 -15.20 -5.32
N SER A 41 2.24 -15.23 -4.34
CA SER A 41 3.63 -15.66 -4.57
C SER A 41 3.73 -17.18 -4.76
N GLU A 42 2.61 -17.90 -4.65
CA GLU A 42 2.56 -19.31 -5.06
C GLU A 42 2.94 -19.40 -6.54
N LYS A 43 3.98 -20.17 -6.85
CA LYS A 43 4.31 -20.51 -8.24
C LYS A 43 3.14 -21.27 -8.83
N ASN A 44 2.22 -20.56 -9.47
CA ASN A 44 1.19 -21.17 -10.28
C ASN A 44 1.82 -21.54 -11.62
N THR A 45 2.60 -22.61 -11.66
CA THR A 45 2.91 -23.28 -12.92
C THR A 45 1.62 -23.93 -13.39
N VAL A 46 0.78 -23.16 -14.10
CA VAL A 46 -0.41 -23.67 -14.77
C VAL A 46 0.08 -24.67 -15.81
N GLN A 47 -0.16 -25.95 -15.54
CA GLN A 47 0.19 -26.99 -16.48
C GLN A 47 -0.68 -26.85 -17.72
N PRO A 48 -0.13 -27.01 -18.94
CA PRO A 48 -0.90 -26.90 -20.16
C PRO A 48 -2.08 -27.88 -20.14
N GLY A 49 -3.30 -27.33 -20.26
CA GLY A 49 -4.56 -28.07 -20.18
C GLY A 49 -5.30 -27.99 -18.84
N GLN A 50 -4.78 -27.30 -17.83
CA GLN A 50 -5.48 -27.09 -16.55
C GLN A 50 -6.17 -25.71 -16.51
N MET A 51 -7.45 -25.65 -16.15
CA MET A 51 -8.15 -24.38 -15.89
C MET A 51 -7.73 -23.83 -14.53
N SER A 52 -7.32 -22.55 -14.46
CA SER A 52 -7.14 -21.86 -13.19
C SER A 52 -8.49 -21.68 -12.50
N LEU A 53 -8.60 -22.15 -11.26
CA LEU A 53 -9.84 -22.11 -10.46
C LEU A 53 -10.00 -20.80 -9.69
N PHE A 54 -8.89 -20.10 -9.46
CA PHE A 54 -8.88 -18.76 -8.91
C PHE A 54 -8.76 -17.83 -10.11
N GLY A 55 -9.74 -16.93 -10.29
CA GLY A 55 -9.90 -16.03 -11.44
C GLY A 55 -8.78 -15.01 -11.62
N GLU A 56 -7.53 -15.41 -11.41
CA GLU A 56 -6.35 -14.75 -11.94
C GLU A 56 -6.40 -14.92 -13.45
N GLU A 57 -7.10 -14.00 -14.13
CA GLU A 57 -6.80 -13.71 -15.53
C GLU A 57 -5.30 -13.39 -15.58
N GLU A 58 -4.52 -14.32 -16.12
CA GLU A 58 -3.18 -14.02 -16.58
C GLU A 58 -3.34 -12.93 -17.64
N THR A 59 -3.19 -11.66 -17.23
CA THR A 59 -2.85 -10.60 -18.18
C THR A 59 -1.59 -11.10 -18.87
N PRO A 60 -1.60 -11.37 -20.18
CA PRO A 60 -0.38 -11.78 -20.85
C PRO A 60 0.63 -10.69 -20.57
N SER A 61 1.73 -11.05 -19.91
CA SER A 61 2.92 -10.22 -19.92
C SER A 61 3.26 -10.05 -21.39
N GLN A 62 2.88 -8.90 -21.96
CA GLN A 62 3.35 -8.50 -23.27
C GLN A 62 4.85 -8.23 -23.08
N GLU A 63 5.64 -9.26 -23.38
CA GLU A 63 7.02 -9.08 -23.79
C GLU A 63 6.98 -8.38 -25.15
N ASP A 64 7.33 -7.09 -25.17
CA ASP A 64 7.88 -6.38 -26.33
C ASP A 64 9.26 -5.83 -25.95
#